data_AF-A0A9X1XBZ3-F1
#
_entry.id   AF-A0A9X1XBZ3-F1
#
_cell.length_a   1.000
_cell.length_b   1.000
_cell.length_c   1.000
_cell.angle_alpha   90.00
_cell.angle_beta   90.00
_cell.angle_gamma   90.00
#
_symmetry.space_group_name_H-M   'P 1'
#
loop_
_entity.id
_entity.type
_entity.pdbx_description
1 polymer ?
#
loop_
_entity_poly.entity_id
_entity_poly.type
_entity_poly.pdbx_seq_one_letter_code
_entity_poly.pdbx_strand_id
1 'polypeptide(L)'
;MKASKWILAGVAGFAAGYVAAKRAPQNLTPEKALKLVKSLTKDEFMVTGSWISVQPEEVKRFGLPFTVYKGGLSSTLNSTLTQFDFMIDAKTGTLLDISKHGEKTKVMV
;
A
#
# COMPACT_ATOMS: atom_id res chain seq x y z
N MET A 1 33.38 -27.45 -31.41
CA MET A 1 32.41 -27.70 -30.32
C MET A 1 32.24 -26.42 -29.50
N LYS A 2 31.12 -25.69 -29.66
CA LYS A 2 30.84 -24.39 -28.96
C LYS A 2 29.51 -24.42 -28.19
N ALA A 3 29.00 -25.60 -27.82
CA ALA A 3 27.69 -25.76 -27.17
C ALA A 3 27.71 -25.49 -25.65
N SER A 4 28.86 -25.56 -24.98
CA SER A 4 28.97 -25.46 -23.52
C SER A 4 28.60 -24.09 -22.94
N LYS A 5 28.93 -23.00 -23.65
CA LYS A 5 28.61 -21.63 -23.22
C LYS A 5 27.10 -21.33 -23.25
N TRP A 6 26.37 -21.89 -24.21
CA TRP A 6 24.93 -21.68 -24.35
C TRP A 6 24.13 -22.45 -23.30
N ILE A 7 24.59 -23.65 -22.91
CA ILE A 7 23.97 -24.45 -21.85
C ILE A 7 24.16 -23.77 -20.48
N LEU A 8 25.36 -23.26 -20.18
CA LEU A 8 25.59 -22.53 -18.92
C LEU A 8 24.73 -21.26 -18.83
N ALA A 9 24.62 -20.49 -19.93
CA ALA A 9 23.77 -19.30 -19.97
C ALA A 9 22.29 -19.63 -19.79
N GLY A 10 21.82 -20.74 -20.37
CA GLY A 10 20.45 -21.23 -20.20
C GLY A 10 20.11 -21.63 -18.77
N VAL A 11 21.02 -22.36 -18.09
CA VAL A 11 20.83 -22.78 -16.69
C VAL A 11 20.83 -21.59 -15.73
N ALA A 12 21.74 -20.63 -15.93
CA ALA A 12 21.79 -19.40 -15.13
C ALA A 12 20.52 -18.54 -15.32
N GLY A 13 20.03 -18.43 -16.56
CA GLY A 13 18.79 -17.73 -16.87
C GLY A 13 17.56 -18.39 -16.25
N PHE A 14 17.47 -19.72 -16.27
CA PHE A 14 16.38 -20.47 -15.64
C PHE A 14 16.38 -20.33 -14.11
N ALA A 15 17.54 -20.40 -13.46
CA ALA A 15 17.65 -20.24 -12.01
C ALA A 15 17.25 -18.81 -11.56
N ALA A 16 17.70 -17.78 -12.28
CA ALA A 16 17.31 -16.39 -12.02
C ALA A 16 15.79 -16.18 -12.24
N GLY A 17 15.24 -16.73 -13.33
CA GLY A 17 13.81 -16.69 -13.63
C GLY A 17 12.97 -17.42 -12.57
N TYR A 18 13.40 -18.58 -12.09
CA TYR A 18 12.73 -19.36 -11.04
C TYR A 18 12.71 -18.62 -9.70
N VAL A 19 13.82 -17.96 -9.33
CA VAL A 19 13.90 -17.14 -8.10
C VAL A 19 13.02 -15.90 -8.21
N ALA A 20 13.00 -15.22 -9.35
CA ALA A 20 12.14 -14.06 -9.59
C ALA A 20 10.65 -14.45 -9.59
N ALA A 21 10.29 -15.56 -10.23
CA ALA A 21 8.93 -16.10 -10.24
C ALA A 21 8.44 -16.53 -8.85
N LYS A 22 9.35 -16.92 -7.94
CA LYS A 22 9.01 -17.23 -6.54
C LYS A 22 8.78 -15.99 -5.67
N ARG A 23 9.18 -14.79 -6.11
CA ARG A 23 8.82 -13.54 -5.42
C ARG A 23 7.44 -13.08 -5.88
N ALA A 24 6.41 -13.82 -5.48
CA ALA A 24 5.06 -13.26 -5.47
C ALA A 24 5.11 -11.96 -4.66
N PRO A 25 4.58 -10.83 -5.18
CA PRO A 25 4.54 -9.59 -4.41
C PRO A 25 3.76 -9.86 -3.12
N GLN A 26 4.48 -9.96 -2.01
CA GLN A 26 3.89 -10.07 -0.69
C GLN A 26 3.28 -8.72 -0.36
N ASN A 27 2.00 -8.73 0.03
CA ASN A 27 1.38 -7.52 0.55
C ASN A 27 2.19 -7.03 1.76
N LEU A 28 2.27 -5.71 1.93
CA LEU A 28 2.67 -5.09 3.17
C LEU A 28 1.82 -5.66 4.31
N THR A 29 2.40 -5.82 5.50
CA THR A 29 1.59 -6.12 6.67
C THR A 29 0.77 -4.87 7.04
N PRO A 30 -0.40 -5.02 7.70
CA PRO A 30 -1.19 -3.89 8.16
C PRO A 30 -0.37 -2.90 9.00
N GLU A 31 0.51 -3.38 9.88
CA GLU A 31 1.34 -2.54 10.74
C GLU A 31 2.34 -1.71 9.92
N LYS A 32 2.95 -2.32 8.89
CA LYS A 32 3.86 -1.63 7.99
C LYS A 32 3.13 -0.58 7.15
N ALA A 33 1.94 -0.91 6.66
CA ALA A 33 1.08 0.03 5.94
C ALA A 33 0.68 1.21 6.83
N LEU A 34 0.23 0.97 8.07
CA LEU A 34 -0.14 2.01 9.01
C LEU A 34 1.05 2.92 9.37
N LYS A 35 2.24 2.34 9.56
CA LYS A 35 3.47 3.11 9.79
C LYS A 35 3.80 4.02 8.60
N LEU A 36 3.60 3.54 7.38
CA LEU A 36 3.82 4.32 6.18
C LEU A 36 2.83 5.49 6.07
N VAL A 37 1.53 5.25 6.30
CA VAL A 37 0.51 6.32 6.32
C VAL A 37 0.90 7.42 7.30
N LYS A 38 1.23 7.07 8.56
CA LYS A 38 1.67 8.05 9.55
C LYS A 38 2.91 8.83 9.13
N SER A 39 3.85 8.17 8.45
CA SER A 39 5.07 8.82 7.96
C SER A 39 4.80 9.77 6.80
N LEU A 40 3.86 9.44 5.92
CA LEU A 40 3.48 10.27 4.76
C LEU A 40 2.71 11.52 5.18
N THR A 41 2.00 11.47 6.32
CA THR A 41 1.10 12.54 6.75
C THR A 41 1.59 13.32 7.97
N LYS A 42 2.75 12.98 8.52
CA LYS A 42 3.31 13.59 9.75
C LYS A 42 3.46 15.12 9.69
N ASP A 43 3.68 15.67 8.50
CA ASP A 43 3.93 17.10 8.29
C ASP A 43 2.61 17.89 8.21
N GLU A 44 1.49 17.20 7.92
CA GLU A 44 0.15 17.79 7.80
C GLU A 44 -0.71 17.52 9.03
N PHE A 45 -0.59 16.34 9.64
CA PHE A 45 -1.43 15.90 10.76
C PHE A 45 -0.58 15.63 12.00
N MET A 46 -0.94 16.30 13.10
CA MET A 46 -0.47 15.92 14.43
C MET A 46 -1.26 14.70 14.90
N VAL A 47 -0.82 13.51 14.51
CA VAL A 47 -1.54 12.24 14.77
C VAL A 47 -1.48 11.88 16.25
N THR A 48 -2.64 11.76 16.89
CA THR A 48 -2.82 11.36 18.30
C THR A 48 -3.36 9.94 18.46
N GLY A 49 -3.99 9.39 17.42
CA GLY A 49 -4.54 8.04 17.42
C GLY A 49 -4.64 7.47 16.01
N SER A 50 -4.75 6.15 15.89
CA SER A 50 -4.85 5.50 14.59
C SER A 50 -5.31 4.05 14.69
N TRP A 51 -5.95 3.55 13.63
CA TRP A 51 -6.27 2.14 13.48
C TRP A 51 -6.17 1.72 12.01
N ILE A 52 -6.10 0.42 11.77
CA ILE A 52 -6.09 -0.18 10.44
C ILE A 52 -6.79 -1.54 10.48
N SER A 53 -7.58 -1.85 9.45
CA SER A 53 -8.14 -3.19 9.28
C SER A 53 -7.05 -4.19 8.95
N VAL A 54 -7.05 -5.34 9.62
CA VAL A 54 -6.09 -6.42 9.37
C VAL A 54 -6.35 -7.10 8.02
N GLN A 55 -7.60 -7.14 7.59
CA GLN A 55 -7.99 -7.77 6.34
C GLN A 55 -7.99 -6.74 5.21
N PRO A 56 -7.19 -6.92 4.14
CA PRO A 56 -7.26 -6.06 2.97
C PRO A 56 -8.51 -6.35 2.14
N GLU A 57 -8.98 -5.32 1.43
CA GLU A 57 -10.16 -5.37 0.58
C GLU A 57 -9.82 -5.04 -0.89
N GLU A 58 -10.55 -5.63 -1.83
CA GLU A 58 -10.45 -5.25 -3.23
C GLU A 58 -11.38 -4.07 -3.54
N VAL A 59 -10.83 -3.03 -4.16
CA VAL A 59 -11.55 -1.80 -4.51
C VAL A 59 -11.20 -1.38 -5.93
N LYS A 60 -12.10 -0.64 -6.58
CA LYS A 60 -11.81 0.05 -7.85
C LYS A 60 -11.59 1.54 -7.58
N ARG A 61 -10.44 2.06 -8.02
CA ARG A 61 -10.10 3.49 -7.97
C ARG A 61 -9.55 3.89 -9.33
N PHE A 62 -10.01 5.01 -9.87
CA PHE A 62 -9.57 5.50 -11.19
C PHE A 62 -9.71 4.45 -12.31
N GLY A 63 -10.72 3.57 -12.23
CA GLY A 63 -10.94 2.47 -13.17
C GLY A 63 -10.02 1.25 -13.00
N LEU A 64 -9.06 1.27 -12.06
CA LEU A 64 -8.10 0.20 -11.82
C LEU A 64 -8.44 -0.57 -10.52
N PRO A 65 -8.20 -1.89 -10.47
CA PRO A 65 -8.35 -2.69 -9.26
C PRO A 65 -7.15 -2.51 -8.32
N PHE A 66 -7.43 -2.30 -7.05
CA PHE A 66 -6.44 -2.23 -5.97
C PHE A 66 -6.82 -3.17 -4.84
N THR A 67 -5.81 -3.74 -4.18
CA THR A 67 -5.96 -4.45 -2.91
C THR A 67 -5.51 -3.48 -1.82
N VAL A 68 -6.38 -3.07 -0.92
CA VAL A 68 -6.11 -1.96 -0.01
C VAL A 68 -6.32 -2.34 1.44
N TYR A 69 -5.55 -1.70 2.32
CA TYR A 69 -5.93 -1.58 3.72
C TYR A 69 -6.72 -0.30 3.94
N LYS A 70 -7.78 -0.40 4.73
CA LYS A 70 -8.57 0.73 5.22
C LYS A 70 -8.22 1.00 6.67
N GLY A 71 -8.22 2.26 7.06
CA GLY A 71 -7.99 2.64 8.45
C GLY A 71 -8.36 4.09 8.68
N GLY A 72 -7.99 4.59 9.86
CA GLY A 72 -8.21 5.99 10.20
C GLY A 72 -7.12 6.58 11.07
N LEU A 73 -7.03 7.91 11.02
CA LEU A 73 -6.15 8.73 11.86
C LEU A 73 -7.01 9.69 12.68
N SER A 74 -6.67 9.85 13.95
CA SER A 74 -7.13 10.98 14.76
C SER A 74 -5.99 12.00 14.81
N SER A 75 -6.29 13.26 14.49
CA SER A 75 -5.34 14.35 14.56
C SER A 75 -5.92 15.52 15.36
N THR A 76 -5.06 16.18 16.12
CA THR A 76 -5.42 17.42 16.81
C THR A 76 -4.79 18.59 16.09
N LEU A 77 -5.61 19.40 15.41
CA LEU A 77 -5.19 20.65 14.79
C LEU A 77 -5.94 21.80 15.47
N ASN A 78 -5.22 22.83 15.94
CA ASN A 78 -5.82 24.00 16.62
C ASN A 78 -6.79 23.61 17.74
N SER A 79 -6.39 22.70 18.64
CA SER A 79 -7.21 22.17 19.74
C SER A 79 -8.49 21.41 19.36
N THR A 80 -8.69 21.13 18.06
CA THR A 80 -9.86 20.38 17.57
C THR A 80 -9.44 18.96 17.18
N LEU A 81 -10.07 17.97 17.79
CA LEU A 81 -9.91 16.57 17.40
C LEU A 81 -10.65 16.32 16.08
N THR A 82 -9.90 15.97 15.04
CA THR A 82 -10.44 15.62 13.72
C THR A 82 -10.08 14.19 13.38
N GLN A 83 -11.05 13.43 12.88
CA GLN A 83 -10.86 12.06 12.40
C GLN A 83 -10.78 12.04 10.88
N PHE A 84 -9.90 11.20 10.37
CA PHE A 84 -9.69 10.96 8.94
C PHE A 84 -9.77 9.47 8.65
N ASP A 85 -10.33 9.13 7.50
CA ASP A 85 -10.29 7.79 6.92
C ASP A 85 -9.24 7.77 5.82
N PHE A 86 -8.55 6.64 5.67
CA PHE A 86 -7.56 6.46 4.59
C PHE A 86 -7.70 5.10 3.90
N MET A 87 -7.19 5.06 2.67
CA MET A 87 -7.02 3.84 1.89
C MET A 87 -5.59 3.77 1.34
N ILE A 88 -4.86 2.70 1.67
CA ILE A 88 -3.48 2.49 1.23
C ILE A 88 -3.37 1.17 0.47
N ASP A 89 -2.71 1.19 -0.70
CA ASP A 89 -2.46 -0.01 -1.49
C ASP A 89 -1.57 -0.98 -0.72
N ALA A 90 -2.08 -2.19 -0.48
CA ALA A 90 -1.41 -3.25 0.23
C ALA A 90 -0.16 -3.76 -0.51
N LYS A 91 -0.07 -3.59 -1.83
CA LYS A 91 1.09 -4.06 -2.61
C LYS A 91 2.23 -3.07 -2.63
N THR A 92 1.92 -1.79 -2.83
CA THR A 92 2.93 -0.75 -3.06
C THR A 92 3.15 0.17 -1.87
N GLY A 93 2.17 0.27 -0.96
CA GLY A 93 2.16 1.28 0.09
C GLY A 93 1.74 2.67 -0.40
N THR A 94 1.20 2.78 -1.61
CA THR A 94 0.70 4.06 -2.15
C THR A 94 -0.55 4.47 -1.39
N LEU A 95 -0.56 5.68 -0.80
CA LEU A 95 -1.75 6.26 -0.19
C LEU A 95 -2.71 6.69 -1.32
N LEU A 96 -3.83 5.97 -1.46
CA LEU A 96 -4.81 6.18 -2.53
C LEU A 96 -5.88 7.20 -2.16
N ASP A 97 -6.15 7.34 -0.87
CA ASP A 97 -7.13 8.28 -0.34
C ASP A 97 -6.84 8.66 1.10
N ILE A 98 -7.16 9.90 1.45
CA ILE A 98 -7.30 10.36 2.82
C ILE A 98 -8.33 11.49 2.86
N SER A 99 -9.35 11.33 3.70
CA SER A 99 -10.46 12.27 3.78
C SER A 99 -10.96 12.40 5.21
N LYS A 100 -11.60 13.54 5.54
CA LYS A 100 -12.23 13.70 6.84
C LYS A 100 -13.33 12.64 7.02
N HIS A 101 -13.39 12.04 8.20
CA HIS A 101 -14.36 11.01 8.50
C HIS A 101 -15.79 11.55 8.32
N GLY A 102 -16.62 10.80 7.60
CA GLY A 102 -18.00 11.19 7.27
C GLY A 102 -18.15 12.15 6.09
N GLU A 103 -17.06 12.67 5.52
CA GLU A 103 -17.11 13.44 4.28
C GLU A 103 -17.13 12.47 3.09
N LYS A 104 -18.24 12.45 2.35
CA LYS A 104 -18.36 11.58 1.16
C LYS A 104 -17.44 12.12 0.08
N THR A 105 -16.45 11.33 -0.34
CA THR A 105 -15.64 11.63 -1.52
C THR A 105 -16.58 11.80 -2.72
N LYS A 106 -16.78 13.05 -3.16
CA LYS A 106 -17.53 13.35 -4.37
C LYS A 106 -16.68 12.85 -5.53
N VAL A 107 -16.98 11.66 -6.05
CA VAL A 107 -16.40 11.17 -7.30
C VAL A 107 -16.69 12.21 -8.38
N MET A 108 -15.64 12.93 -8.80
CA MET A 108 -15.66 13.72 -10.03
C MET A 108 -15.70 12.72 -11.17
N VAL A 109 -16.90 12.55 -11.74
CA VAL A 109 -17.13 11.89 -13.03
C VAL A 109 -16.97 12.93 -14.12
#